data_AF-A0A945ARR4-F1
#
_entry.id   AF-A0A945ARR4-F1
#
_cell.length_a   1.000
_cell.length_b   1.000
_cell.length_c   1.000
_cell.angle_alpha   90.00
_cell.angle_beta   90.00
_cell.angle_gamma   90.00
#
_symmetry.space_group_name_H-M   'P 1'
#
loop_
_entity.id
_entity.type
_entity.pdbx_description
1 polymer ?
#
loop_
_entity_poly.entity_id
_entity_poly.type
_entity_poly.pdbx_seq_one_letter_code
_entity_poly.pdbx_strand_id
1 'polypeptide(L)'
;MTSSPTNSWLAFDIGGANIKAADGQGWSHSEPFAMWQEWKRLPDAIRHVQSLRPATHHAVTMTGEIADCFSGRSDGVRHIVQSCCLATGTNNVFFY
;
A
#
# COMPACT_ATOMS: atom_id res chain seq x y z
N MET A 1 18.37 16.64 -20.22
CA MET A 1 18.97 16.29 -18.91
C MET A 1 17.90 15.58 -18.11
N THR A 2 17.92 14.24 -18.09
CA THR A 2 17.01 13.47 -17.24
C THR A 2 17.58 13.50 -15.83
N SER A 3 16.99 14.29 -14.94
CA SER A 3 17.35 14.26 -13.52
C SER A 3 17.22 12.83 -13.02
N SER A 4 18.26 12.34 -12.33
CA SER A 4 18.19 11.14 -11.50
C SER A 4 16.94 11.19 -10.61
N PRO A 5 16.33 10.05 -10.25
CA PRO A 5 15.08 10.08 -9.48
C PRO A 5 15.32 10.87 -8.21
N THR A 6 14.54 11.93 -8.00
CA THR A 6 14.42 12.54 -6.68
C THR A 6 13.90 11.45 -5.76
N ASN A 7 14.50 11.31 -4.58
CA ASN A 7 14.13 10.31 -3.59
C ASN A 7 12.70 10.57 -3.09
N SER A 8 11.70 10.13 -3.86
CA SER A 8 10.28 10.43 -3.66
C SER A 8 9.60 9.30 -2.91
N TRP A 9 8.80 9.70 -1.92
CA TRP A 9 8.10 8.80 -1.01
C TRP A 9 6.60 8.80 -1.29
N LEU A 10 6.00 7.63 -1.17
CA LEU A 10 4.56 7.45 -1.08
C LEU A 10 4.25 6.59 0.14
N ALA A 11 3.56 7.15 1.12
CA ALA A 11 3.12 6.43 2.30
C ALA A 11 1.72 5.83 2.04
N PHE A 12 1.50 4.60 2.48
CA PHE A 12 0.23 3.89 2.45
C PHE A 12 -0.28 3.60 3.86
N ASP A 13 -1.59 3.79 4.06
CA ASP A 13 -2.35 3.22 5.17
C ASP A 13 -3.33 2.18 4.58
N ILE A 14 -3.00 0.90 4.78
CA ILE A 14 -3.79 -0.24 4.30
C ILE A 14 -4.83 -0.60 5.36
N GLY A 15 -6.02 -0.01 5.23
CA GLY A 15 -7.15 -0.24 6.13
C GLY A 15 -8.04 -1.41 5.70
N GLY A 16 -8.98 -1.78 6.58
CA GLY A 16 -9.96 -2.84 6.30
C GLY A 16 -11.05 -2.43 5.30
N ALA A 17 -11.33 -1.13 5.17
CA ALA A 17 -12.40 -0.59 4.31
C ALA A 17 -11.94 0.43 3.27
N ASN A 18 -10.74 0.99 3.44
CA ASN A 18 -10.17 1.97 2.53
C ASN A 18 -8.67 1.77 2.45
N ILE A 19 -8.10 2.11 1.29
CA ILE A 19 -6.66 2.33 1.12
C ILE A 19 -6.45 3.83 1.04
N LYS A 20 -5.50 4.35 1.81
CA LYS A 20 -5.11 5.76 1.76
C LYS A 20 -3.65 5.87 1.40
N ALA A 21 -3.30 6.98 0.75
CA ALA A 21 -1.92 7.30 0.46
C ALA A 21 -1.62 8.79 0.56
N ALA A 22 -0.37 9.13 0.86
CA ALA A 22 0.10 10.51 0.89
C ALA A 22 1.59 10.58 0.53
N ASP A 23 2.02 11.66 -0.13
CA ASP A 23 3.43 11.87 -0.51
C ASP A 23 4.21 12.74 0.48
N GLY A 24 3.55 13.21 1.55
CA GLY A 24 4.12 14.12 2.55
C GLY A 24 4.39 15.53 2.03
N GLN A 25 3.97 15.86 0.80
CA GLN A 25 4.24 17.12 0.10
C GLN A 25 2.94 17.81 -0.37
N GLY A 26 1.80 17.43 0.22
CA GLY A 26 0.49 18.04 -0.03
C GLY A 26 -0.40 17.23 -0.97
N TRP A 27 0.05 16.09 -1.50
CA TRP A 27 -0.82 15.14 -2.18
C TRP A 27 -1.30 14.05 -1.21
N SER A 28 -2.59 13.77 -1.25
CA SER A 28 -3.22 12.65 -0.54
C SER A 28 -4.35 12.06 -1.37
N HIS A 29 -4.55 10.75 -1.22
CA HIS A 29 -5.62 10.00 -1.90
C HIS A 29 -6.26 9.02 -0.92
N SER A 30 -7.55 8.75 -1.12
CA SER A 30 -8.28 7.73 -0.40
C SER A 30 -9.26 7.06 -1.35
N GLU A 31 -9.25 5.74 -1.38
CA GLU A 31 -10.21 4.95 -2.16
C GLU A 31 -10.83 3.83 -1.33
N PRO A 32 -12.14 3.54 -1.54
CA PRO A 32 -12.78 2.40 -0.93
C PRO A 32 -12.10 1.09 -1.34
N PHE A 33 -11.85 0.23 -0.35
CA PHE A 33 -11.32 -1.10 -0.57
C PHE A 33 -11.82 -2.03 0.54
N ALA A 34 -12.83 -2.85 0.20
CA ALA A 34 -13.44 -3.79 1.12
C ALA A 34 -12.52 -5.02 1.32
N MET A 35 -11.54 -4.93 2.23
CA MET A 35 -10.54 -5.99 2.46
C MET A 35 -11.21 -7.37 2.69
N TRP A 36 -12.31 -7.41 3.45
CA TRP A 36 -13.04 -8.63 3.79
C TRP A 36 -13.61 -9.38 2.56
N GLN A 37 -13.74 -8.72 1.42
CA GLN A 37 -14.21 -9.33 0.15
C GLN A 37 -13.10 -9.39 -0.90
N GLU A 38 -12.31 -8.33 -1.01
CA GLU A 38 -11.44 -8.07 -2.16
C GLU A 38 -9.96 -8.27 -1.85
N TRP A 39 -9.58 -8.81 -0.68
CA TRP A 39 -8.18 -8.93 -0.21
C TRP A 39 -7.19 -9.41 -1.27
N LYS A 40 -7.58 -10.36 -2.14
CA LYS A 40 -6.73 -10.88 -3.23
C LYS A 40 -6.33 -9.83 -4.27
N ARG A 41 -7.11 -8.76 -4.44
CA ARG A 41 -6.87 -7.66 -5.38
C ARG A 41 -6.09 -6.50 -4.77
N LEU A 42 -5.66 -6.63 -3.51
CA LEU A 42 -4.84 -5.61 -2.86
C LEU A 42 -3.60 -5.19 -3.69
N PRO A 43 -2.86 -6.10 -4.36
CA PRO A 43 -1.74 -5.69 -5.23
C PRO A 43 -2.17 -4.79 -6.40
N ASP A 44 -3.34 -5.04 -6.98
CA ASP A 44 -3.89 -4.21 -8.07
C ASP A 44 -4.27 -2.82 -7.57
N ALA A 45 -4.91 -2.74 -6.39
CA ALA A 45 -5.28 -1.47 -5.78
C ALA A 45 -4.04 -0.63 -5.45
N ILE A 46 -3.01 -1.23 -4.86
CA ILE A 46 -1.73 -0.54 -4.58
C ILE A 46 -1.08 -0.04 -5.88
N ARG A 47 -1.10 -0.84 -6.96
CA ARG A 47 -0.61 -0.40 -8.29
C ARG A 47 -1.42 0.75 -8.87
N HIS A 48 -2.75 0.73 -8.68
CA HIS A 48 -3.59 1.84 -9.11
C HIS A 48 -3.19 3.14 -8.42
N VAL A 49 -3.06 3.15 -7.09
CA VAL A 49 -2.64 4.34 -6.35
C VAL A 49 -1.23 4.82 -6.75
N GLN A 50 -0.28 3.89 -6.95
CA GLN A 50 1.05 4.23 -7.47
C GLN A 50 0.99 4.89 -8.87
N SER A 51 0.05 4.48 -9.72
CA SER A 51 -0.12 5.12 -11.04
C SER A 51 -0.63 6.56 -10.95
N LEU A 52 -1.39 6.88 -9.88
CA LEU A 52 -1.85 8.25 -9.61
C LEU A 52 -0.71 9.14 -9.08
N ARG A 53 0.21 8.55 -8.29
CA ARG A 53 1.37 9.26 -7.74
C ARG A 53 2.62 8.36 -7.73
N PRO A 54 3.43 8.37 -8.79
CA PRO A 54 4.64 7.55 -8.85
C PRO A 54 5.67 7.96 -7.78
N ALA A 55 6.27 6.98 -7.12
CA ALA A 55 7.32 7.17 -6.12
C ALA A 55 8.40 6.09 -6.24
N THR A 56 9.55 6.34 -5.62
CA THR A 56 10.68 5.38 -5.60
C THR A 56 10.75 4.58 -4.31
N HIS A 57 10.19 5.12 -3.22
CA HIS A 57 10.17 4.52 -1.89
C HIS A 57 8.75 4.52 -1.32
N HIS A 58 8.43 3.47 -0.59
CA HIS A 58 7.08 3.24 -0.08
C HIS A 58 7.15 2.97 1.42
N ALA A 59 6.46 3.80 2.20
CA ALA A 59 6.23 3.53 3.61
C ALA A 59 4.84 2.92 3.76
N VAL A 60 4.67 1.88 4.56
CA VAL A 60 3.39 1.19 4.72
C VAL A 60 3.09 1.05 6.20
N THR A 61 1.90 1.48 6.58
CA THR A 61 1.24 1.06 7.81
C THR A 61 -0.02 0.28 7.45
N MET A 62 -0.51 -0.53 8.39
CA MET A 62 -1.69 -1.36 8.19
C MET A 62 -2.59 -1.35 9.41
N THR A 63 -3.89 -1.34 9.14
CA THR A 63 -4.95 -1.59 10.12
C THR A 63 -5.95 -2.65 9.61
N GLY A 64 -5.86 -3.02 8.33
CA GLY A 64 -6.69 -4.04 7.71
C GLY A 64 -6.26 -5.47 8.01
N GLU A 65 -5.18 -5.71 8.77
CA GLU A 65 -4.67 -7.06 9.02
C GLU A 65 -5.60 -7.93 9.89
N ILE A 66 -6.61 -7.32 10.51
CA ILE A 66 -7.64 -7.98 11.32
C ILE A 66 -8.98 -8.17 10.58
N ALA A 67 -9.02 -7.96 9.26
CA ALA A 67 -10.24 -8.17 8.48
C ALA A 67 -10.71 -9.64 8.54
N ASP A 68 -12.03 -9.83 8.56
CA ASP A 68 -12.69 -11.13 8.75
C ASP A 68 -12.34 -12.20 7.70
N CYS A 69 -11.75 -11.80 6.57
CA CYS A 69 -11.29 -12.73 5.53
C CYS A 69 -10.02 -13.51 5.94
N PHE A 70 -9.31 -13.09 6.98
CA PHE A 70 -8.08 -13.73 7.43
C PHE A 70 -8.35 -14.65 8.63
N SER A 71 -7.68 -15.80 8.66
CA SER A 71 -7.78 -16.75 9.78
C SER A 71 -7.18 -16.21 11.08
N GLY A 72 -6.35 -15.16 11.00
CA GLY A 72 -5.85 -14.42 12.15
C GLY A 72 -4.96 -13.26 11.73
N ARG A 73 -4.60 -12.41 12.71
CA ARG A 73 -3.81 -11.20 12.49
C ARG A 73 -2.50 -11.46 11.73
N SER A 74 -1.79 -12.55 12.07
CA SER A 74 -0.54 -12.91 11.39
C SER A 74 -0.71 -13.19 9.90
N ASP A 75 -1.84 -13.76 9.51
CA ASP A 75 -2.13 -14.07 8.11
C ASP A 75 -2.50 -12.81 7.33
N GLY A 76 -3.25 -11.90 7.96
CA GLY A 76 -3.51 -10.57 7.41
C GLY A 76 -2.22 -9.76 7.19
N VAL A 77 -1.32 -9.73 8.19
CA VAL A 77 -0.01 -9.07 8.05
C VAL A 77 0.78 -9.67 6.89
N ARG A 78 0.89 -11.01 6.84
CA ARG A 78 1.62 -11.69 5.77
C ARG A 78 1.04 -11.36 4.39
N HIS A 79 -0.28 -11.35 4.27
CA HIS A 79 -0.97 -11.02 3.02
C HIS A 79 -0.71 -9.56 2.58
N ILE A 80 -0.82 -8.61 3.50
CA ILE A 80 -0.59 -7.19 3.22
C ILE A 80 0.86 -6.93 2.82
N VAL A 81 1.82 -7.48 3.57
CA VAL A 81 3.27 -7.36 3.26
C VAL A 81 3.56 -7.93 1.87
N GLN A 82 3.09 -9.15 1.60
CA GLN A 82 3.30 -9.78 0.29
C GLN A 82 2.68 -8.96 -0.84
N SER A 83 1.48 -8.42 -0.63
CA SER A 83 0.79 -7.61 -1.63
C SER A 83 1.52 -6.30 -1.93
N CYS A 84 2.07 -5.65 -0.91
CA CYS A 84 2.91 -4.46 -1.07
C CYS A 84 4.17 -4.80 -1.87
N CYS A 85 4.92 -5.82 -1.45
CA CYS A 85 6.14 -6.26 -2.15
C CYS A 85 5.89 -6.62 -3.63
N LEU A 86 4.76 -7.27 -3.93
CA LEU A 86 4.36 -7.58 -5.31
C LEU A 86 4.03 -6.33 -6.13
N ALA A 87 3.46 -5.31 -5.51
CA ALA A 87 3.01 -4.10 -6.20
C ALA A 87 4.13 -3.07 -6.42
N THR A 88 5.09 -2.96 -5.51
CA THR A 88 6.10 -1.88 -5.49
C THR A 88 7.54 -2.39 -5.69
N GLY A 89 7.75 -3.71 -5.69
CA GLY A 89 9.09 -4.33 -5.61
C GLY A 89 9.61 -4.41 -4.17
N THR A 90 10.53 -5.34 -3.91
CA THR A 90 10.93 -5.72 -2.53
C THR A 90 11.92 -4.77 -1.85
N ASN A 91 12.71 -4.01 -2.61
CA ASN A 91 13.88 -3.30 -2.05
C ASN A 91 13.57 -1.91 -1.49
N ASN A 92 12.37 -1.38 -1.76
CA ASN A 92 12.03 0.01 -1.44
C ASN A 92 10.68 0.11 -0.69
N VAL A 93 10.38 -0.87 0.17
CA VAL A 93 9.16 -0.91 0.99
C VAL A 93 9.54 -1.04 2.45
N PHE A 94 9.01 -0.15 3.27
CA PHE A 94 9.32 -0.05 4.69
C PHE A 94 8.01 -0.13 5.47
N PHE A 95 7.94 -1.04 6.44
CA PHE A 95 6.77 -1.26 7.27
C PHE A 95 6.99 -0.66 8.66
N TYR A 96 6.01 0.09 9.16
CA TYR A 96 5.97 0.62 10.52
C TYR A 96 5.34 -0.39 11.49
#